data_AF-A0A1B1ZQ13-F1
#
_entry.id   AF-A0A1B1ZQ13-F1
#
_cell.length_a   1.000
_cell.length_b   1.000
_cell.length_c   1.000
_cell.angle_alpha   90.00
_cell.angle_beta   90.00
_cell.angle_gamma   90.00
#
_symmetry.space_group_name_H-M   'P 1'
#
loop_
_entity.id
_entity.type
_entity.pdbx_description
1 polymer ?
#
loop_
_entity_poly.entity_id
_entity_poly.type
_entity_poly.pdbx_seq_one_letter_code
_entity_poly.pdbx_strand_id
1 'polypeptide(L)'
;MAAEHRAAEHRAAEHRAADSSTTDRLPRVRADKDLLRAAAERLRHNATQGAYRGLRRPELAYALASVLDMAEVRWNDQDDEDRAGIRLCCRALLDEVEGARDW
;
A
#
# COMPACT_ATOMS: atom_id res chain seq x y z
N MET A 1 -41.27 6.46 -25.42
CA MET A 1 -41.21 7.65 -24.54
C MET A 1 -40.85 7.34 -23.08
N ALA A 2 -41.68 6.67 -22.26
CA ALA A 2 -41.31 6.41 -20.85
C ALA A 2 -40.18 5.36 -20.65
N ALA A 3 -40.08 4.37 -21.55
CA ALA A 3 -39.03 3.34 -21.48
C ALA A 3 -37.65 3.84 -21.91
N GLU A 4 -37.60 4.76 -22.89
CA GLU A 4 -36.35 5.36 -23.38
C GLU A 4 -35.73 6.32 -22.36
N HIS A 5 -36.57 7.02 -21.59
CA HIS A 5 -36.09 7.91 -20.51
C HIS A 5 -35.39 7.11 -19.40
N ARG A 6 -35.98 5.99 -18.95
CA ARG A 6 -35.35 5.09 -17.96
C ARG A 6 -34.06 4.45 -18.50
N ALA A 7 -34.02 4.09 -19.78
CA ALA A 7 -32.83 3.52 -20.40
C ALA A 7 -31.68 4.55 -20.59
N ALA A 8 -32.01 5.84 -20.71
CA ALA A 8 -31.03 6.93 -20.72
C ALA A 8 -30.52 7.22 -19.31
N GLU A 9 -31.39 7.20 -18.29
CA GLU A 9 -31.01 7.37 -16.89
C GLU A 9 -30.11 6.23 -16.39
N HIS A 10 -30.40 4.98 -16.77
CA HIS A 10 -29.57 3.83 -16.41
C HIS A 10 -28.15 3.95 -16.97
N ARG A 11 -28.02 4.30 -18.26
CA ARG A 11 -26.72 4.52 -18.91
C ARG A 11 -25.95 5.70 -18.30
N ALA A 12 -26.65 6.76 -17.91
CA ALA A 12 -26.04 7.92 -17.22
C ALA A 12 -25.63 7.60 -15.77
N ALA A 13 -26.28 6.63 -15.12
CA ALA A 13 -25.89 6.14 -13.80
C ALA A 13 -24.65 5.22 -13.90
N GLU A 14 -24.61 4.33 -14.89
CA GLU A 14 -23.45 3.47 -15.17
C GLU A 14 -22.19 4.28 -15.50
N HIS A 15 -22.31 5.32 -16.33
CA HIS A 15 -21.18 6.18 -16.68
C HIS A 15 -20.65 6.95 -15.45
N ARG A 16 -21.55 7.46 -14.59
CA ARG A 16 -21.15 8.12 -13.34
C ARG A 16 -20.51 7.16 -12.33
N ALA A 17 -20.98 5.91 -12.27
CA ALA A 17 -20.37 4.89 -11.42
C ALA A 17 -18.96 4.50 -11.92
N ALA A 18 -18.77 4.40 -13.23
CA ALA A 18 -17.46 4.15 -13.84
C ALA A 18 -16.47 5.31 -13.59
N ASP A 19 -16.92 6.57 -13.75
CA ASP A 19 -16.10 7.76 -13.48
C ASP A 19 -15.75 7.89 -11.99
N SER A 20 -16.69 7.61 -11.08
CA SER A 20 -16.44 7.58 -9.62
C SER A 20 -15.42 6.50 -9.25
N SER A 21 -15.55 5.29 -9.82
CA SER A 21 -14.63 4.18 -9.54
C SER A 21 -13.20 4.45 -10.02
N THR A 22 -13.06 5.18 -11.14
CA THR A 22 -11.76 5.54 -11.70
C THR A 22 -11.11 6.65 -10.88
N THR A 23 -11.91 7.62 -10.42
CA THR A 23 -11.44 8.75 -9.60
C THR A 23 -10.94 8.28 -8.22
N ASP A 24 -11.60 7.29 -7.60
CA ASP A 24 -11.20 6.75 -6.30
C ASP A 24 -10.01 5.77 -6.38
N ARG A 25 -9.78 5.18 -7.56
CA ARG A 25 -8.72 4.18 -7.77
C ARG A 25 -7.32 4.79 -7.70
N LEU A 26 -7.11 5.97 -8.28
CA LEU A 26 -5.79 6.62 -8.31
C LEU A 26 -5.29 7.05 -6.92
N PRO A 27 -6.09 7.73 -6.07
CA PRO A 27 -5.71 8.05 -4.70
C PRO A 27 -5.41 6.80 -3.87
N ARG A 28 -6.19 5.73 -4.05
CA ARG A 28 -6.01 4.48 -3.30
C ARG A 28 -4.70 3.77 -3.67
N VAL A 29 -4.38 3.68 -4.96
CA VAL A 29 -3.10 3.10 -5.40
C VAL A 29 -1.93 3.94 -4.89
N ARG A 30 -2.05 5.27 -4.89
CA ARG A 30 -1.02 6.15 -4.33
C ARG A 30 -0.83 5.91 -2.84
N ALA A 31 -1.91 5.89 -2.07
CA ALA A 31 -1.86 5.63 -0.63
C ALA A 31 -1.22 4.27 -0.30
N ASP A 32 -1.56 3.24 -1.07
CA ASP A 32 -0.96 1.91 -0.91
C ASP A 32 0.55 1.95 -1.18
N LYS A 33 1.00 2.60 -2.27
CA LYS A 33 2.43 2.74 -2.57
C LYS A 33 3.17 3.57 -1.51
N ASP A 34 2.55 4.63 -1.00
CA ASP A 34 3.14 5.45 0.06
C ASP A 34 3.30 4.64 1.36
N LEU A 35 2.36 3.72 1.66
CA LEU A 35 2.49 2.77 2.78
C LEU A 35 3.70 1.83 2.61
N LEU A 36 3.91 1.29 1.40
CA LEU A 36 5.06 0.43 1.09
C LEU A 36 6.39 1.17 1.29
N ARG A 37 6.48 2.40 0.77
CA ARG A 37 7.67 3.25 0.90
C ARG A 37 7.98 3.56 2.36
N ALA A 38 6.96 3.94 3.14
CA ALA A 38 7.11 4.23 4.55
C ALA A 38 7.64 3.02 5.34
N ALA A 39 7.11 1.83 5.07
CA ALA A 39 7.57 0.59 5.70
C ALA A 39 9.02 0.24 5.31
N ALA A 40 9.38 0.39 4.02
CA ALA A 40 10.74 0.16 3.54
C ALA A 40 11.76 1.13 4.16
N GLU A 41 11.42 2.43 4.20
CA GLU A 41 12.26 3.45 4.85
C GLU A 41 12.44 3.15 6.34
N ARG A 42 11.36 2.76 7.03
CA ARG A 42 11.41 2.38 8.45
C ARG A 42 12.36 1.21 8.69
N LEU A 43 12.30 0.15 7.88
CA LEU A 43 13.20 -0.99 7.98
C LEU A 43 14.67 -0.56 7.85
N ARG A 44 14.99 0.27 6.85
CA ARG A 44 16.36 0.79 6.65
C ARG A 44 16.81 1.66 7.82
N HIS A 45 15.92 2.50 8.34
CA HIS A 45 16.21 3.34 9.49
C HIS A 45 16.53 2.49 10.72
N ASN A 46 15.67 1.51 11.05
CA ASN A 46 15.85 0.61 12.18
C ASN A 46 17.11 -0.25 12.02
N ALA A 47 17.43 -0.70 10.80
CA ALA A 47 18.66 -1.43 10.50
C ALA A 47 19.90 -0.58 10.77
N THR A 48 19.88 0.68 10.32
CA THR A 48 20.96 1.66 10.54
C THR A 48 21.16 1.90 12.04
N GLN A 49 20.09 2.22 12.77
CA GLN A 49 20.15 2.46 14.22
C GLN A 49 20.57 1.20 14.99
N GLY A 50 20.02 0.04 14.60
CA GLY A 50 20.36 -1.25 15.17
C GLY A 50 21.82 -1.60 14.97
N ALA A 51 22.38 -1.35 13.78
CA ALA A 51 23.80 -1.59 13.50
C ALA A 51 24.71 -0.79 14.42
N TYR A 52 24.40 0.50 14.65
CA TYR A 52 25.11 1.31 15.65
C TYR A 52 24.97 0.77 17.08
N ARG A 53 23.88 0.06 17.40
CA ARG A 53 23.64 -0.62 18.68
C ARG A 53 24.18 -2.06 18.72
N GLY A 54 24.91 -2.51 17.71
CA GLY A 54 25.51 -3.86 17.66
C GLY A 54 24.61 -4.96 17.10
N LEU A 55 23.53 -4.61 16.38
CA LEU A 55 22.72 -5.57 15.63
C LEU A 55 23.62 -6.34 14.65
N ARG A 56 23.61 -7.67 14.76
CA ARG A 56 24.52 -8.53 14.00
C ARG A 56 24.12 -8.72 12.54
N ARG A 57 22.85 -8.50 12.21
CA ARG A 57 22.27 -8.85 10.90
C ARG A 57 21.39 -7.76 10.29
N PRO A 58 21.89 -6.52 10.12
CA PRO A 58 21.11 -5.44 9.51
C PRO A 58 20.72 -5.74 8.05
N GLU A 59 21.47 -6.60 7.36
CA GLU A 59 21.23 -6.97 5.96
C GLU A 59 19.84 -7.59 5.72
N LEU A 60 19.26 -8.26 6.72
CA LEU A 60 17.92 -8.83 6.61
C LEU A 60 16.84 -7.75 6.47
N ALA A 61 16.97 -6.67 7.25
CA ALA A 61 16.05 -5.54 7.17
C ALA A 61 16.22 -4.77 5.85
N TYR A 62 17.45 -4.63 5.35
CA TYR A 62 17.69 -4.07 4.02
C TYR A 62 17.12 -4.94 2.90
N ALA A 63 17.31 -6.26 2.97
CA ALA A 63 16.77 -7.19 1.98
C ALA A 63 15.24 -7.14 1.95
N LEU A 64 14.59 -7.10 3.12
CA LEU A 64 13.14 -6.94 3.20
C LEU A 64 12.68 -5.59 2.64
N ALA A 65 13.39 -4.49 2.93
CA ALA A 65 13.10 -3.19 2.33
C ALA A 65 13.19 -3.24 0.79
N SER A 66 14.19 -3.93 0.23
CA SER A 66 14.30 -4.14 -1.23
C SER A 66 13.14 -4.94 -1.81
N VAL A 67 12.62 -5.94 -1.09
CA VAL A 67 11.41 -6.66 -1.50
C VAL A 67 10.21 -5.74 -1.57
N LEU A 68 10.05 -4.83 -0.61
CA LEU A 68 8.97 -3.83 -0.63
C LEU A 68 9.10 -2.84 -1.79
N ASP A 69 10.33 -2.39 -2.13
CA ASP A 69 10.54 -1.54 -3.31
C ASP A 69 10.12 -2.27 -4.60
N MET A 70 10.49 -3.56 -4.73
CA MET A 70 10.10 -4.37 -5.89
C MET A 70 8.58 -4.57 -5.96
N ALA A 71 7.91 -4.78 -4.82
CA ALA A 71 6.46 -4.86 -4.75
C ALA A 71 5.78 -3.54 -5.16
N GLU A 72 6.38 -2.40 -4.83
CA GLU A 72 5.88 -1.07 -5.22
C GLU A 72 5.93 -0.87 -6.75
N VAL A 73 7.04 -1.30 -7.38
CA VAL A 73 7.22 -1.25 -8.84
C VAL A 73 6.19 -2.15 -9.53
N ARG A 74 6.01 -3.37 -9.02
CA ARG A 74 5.12 -4.39 -9.59
C ARG A 74 3.70 -4.35 -9.05
N TRP A 75 3.30 -3.28 -8.37
CA TRP A 75 2.03 -3.20 -7.64
C TRP A 75 0.80 -3.54 -8.51
N ASN A 76 0.80 -3.09 -9.77
CA ASN A 76 -0.29 -3.35 -10.70
C ASN A 76 -0.36 -4.81 -11.19
N ASP A 77 0.75 -5.55 -11.10
CA ASP A 77 0.85 -6.96 -11.49
C ASP A 77 0.50 -7.91 -10.35
N GLN A 78 0.38 -7.41 -9.12
CA GLN A 78 -0.05 -8.19 -7.96
C GLN A 78 -1.56 -8.42 -8.00
N ASP A 79 -2.01 -9.58 -7.53
CA ASP A 79 -3.43 -9.80 -7.28
C ASP A 79 -3.90 -9.09 -5.99
N ASP A 80 -5.20 -9.07 -5.76
CA ASP A 80 -5.77 -8.35 -4.63
C ASP A 80 -5.49 -9.01 -3.27
N GLU A 81 -5.23 -10.32 -3.25
CA GLU A 81 -4.86 -11.08 -2.05
C GLU A 81 -3.43 -10.73 -1.61
N ASP A 82 -2.48 -10.76 -2.53
CA ASP A 82 -1.09 -10.35 -2.34
C ASP A 82 -1.03 -8.88 -1.87
N ARG A 83 -1.77 -7.98 -2.53
CA ARG A 83 -1.85 -6.58 -2.12
C ARG A 83 -2.39 -6.43 -0.70
N ALA A 84 -3.38 -7.23 -0.30
CA ALA A 84 -3.93 -7.20 1.04
C ALA A 84 -2.91 -7.70 2.08
N GLY A 85 -2.21 -8.80 1.78
CA GLY A 85 -1.14 -9.33 2.61
C GLY A 85 0.00 -8.33 2.79
N ILE A 86 0.47 -7.71 1.70
CA ILE A 86 1.52 -6.69 1.74
C ILE A 86 1.09 -5.50 2.60
N ARG A 87 -0.14 -5.00 2.44
CA ARG A 87 -0.66 -3.90 3.28
C ARG A 87 -0.69 -4.26 4.76
N LEU A 88 -1.12 -5.49 5.10
CA LEU A 88 -1.16 -5.97 6.47
C LEU A 88 0.25 -6.01 7.08
N CYS A 89 1.21 -6.58 6.36
CA CYS A 89 2.61 -6.63 6.78
C CYS A 89 3.22 -5.23 6.95
N CYS A 90 2.99 -4.31 6.01
CA CYS A 90 3.47 -2.94 6.09
C CYS A 90 2.89 -2.21 7.32
N ARG A 91 1.61 -2.42 7.64
CA ARG A 91 1.00 -1.85 8.86
C ARG A 91 1.65 -2.41 10.11
N ALA A 92 1.81 -3.73 10.21
CA ALA A 92 2.47 -4.35 11.36
C ALA A 92 3.89 -3.80 11.60
N LEU A 93 4.66 -3.61 10.53
CA LEU A 93 6.02 -3.02 10.60
C LEU A 93 6.04 -1.55 11.07
N LEU A 94 4.96 -0.81 10.83
CA LEU A 94 4.82 0.57 11.27
C LEU A 94 4.25 0.66 12.70
N ASP A 95 3.30 -0.22 13.04
CA ASP A 95 2.60 -0.28 14.33
C ASP A 95 3.48 -0.85 15.46
N GLU A 96 4.32 -1.86 15.20
CA GLU A 96 5.29 -2.40 16.18
C GLU A 96 6.20 -1.32 16.78
N VAL A 97 6.37 -0.19 16.08
CA VAL A 97 7.23 0.92 16.51
C VAL A 97 6.47 1.93 17.37
N GLU A 98 5.15 2.08 17.23
CA GLU A 98 4.37 2.97 18.09
C GLU A 98 4.25 2.41 19.51
N GLY A 99 4.03 1.10 19.64
CA GLY A 99 4.04 0.43 20.96
C GLY A 99 5.41 0.41 21.65
N ALA A 100 6.50 0.57 20.88
CA ALA A 100 7.87 0.63 21.42
C ALA A 100 8.31 2.04 21.86
N ARG A 101 7.44 3.06 21.81
CA ARG A 101 7.72 4.42 22.33
C ARG A 101 7.25 4.64 23.77
N ASP A 102 6.54 3.68 24.36
CA ASP A 102 5.92 3.79 25.69
C ASP A 102 6.75 3.17 26.85
N TRP A 103 8.08 3.05 26.72
CA TRP A 103 8.97 2.56 27.78
C TRP A 103 10.19 3.43 28.02
#